data_AF-A0A7S4MXR9-F1
#
_entry.id   AF-A0A7S4MXR9-F1
#
_cell.length_a   1.000
_cell.length_b   1.000
_cell.length_c   1.000
_cell.angle_alpha   90.00
_cell.angle_beta   90.00
_cell.angle_gamma   90.00
#
_symmetry.space_group_name_H-M   'P 1'
#
loop_
_entity.id
_entity.type
_entity.pdbx_description
1 polymer ?
#
loop_
_entity_poly.entity_id
_entity_poly.type
_entity_poly.pdbx_seq_one_letter_code
_entity_poly.pdbx_strand_id
1 'polypeptide(L)'
;TGRWHQIRRHLNGLDHPILGDSKHGDCRVNRYWRAEHGMAHLGLHCAQISLPLDDGETVDVRCPVRADMLAIWQRLPWWEQACEALPILREDAVEAEARRAQAAESEGGSLGTAV
;
A
#
# COMPACT_ATOMS: atom_id res chain seq x y z
N THR A 1 -18.12 -0.26 -12.77
CA THR A 1 -18.82 0.61 -11.78
C THR A 1 -17.85 1.04 -10.69
N GLY A 2 -18.06 2.21 -10.07
CA GLY A 2 -17.28 2.73 -8.92
C GLY A 2 -18.14 2.94 -7.68
N ARG A 3 -18.94 1.93 -7.30
CA ARG A 3 -19.88 2.04 -6.18
C ARG A 3 -19.15 2.16 -4.84
N TRP A 4 -19.83 2.76 -3.86
CA TRP A 4 -19.28 2.94 -2.53
C TRP A 4 -18.88 1.60 -1.90
N HIS A 5 -17.62 1.51 -1.42
CA HIS A 5 -17.01 0.30 -0.86
C HIS A 5 -17.08 -0.94 -1.75
N GLN A 6 -17.14 -0.78 -3.08
CA GLN A 6 -17.38 -1.91 -3.99
C GLN A 6 -16.36 -3.04 -3.83
N ILE A 7 -15.05 -2.74 -3.87
CA ILE A 7 -13.98 -3.75 -3.73
C ILE A 7 -14.10 -4.46 -2.38
N ARG A 8 -14.24 -3.69 -1.30
CA ARG A 8 -14.37 -4.19 0.08
C ARG A 8 -15.54 -5.16 0.24
N ARG A 9 -16.72 -4.79 -0.28
CA ARG A 9 -17.93 -5.61 -0.20
C ARG A 9 -17.85 -6.87 -1.05
N HIS A 10 -17.30 -6.77 -2.27
CA HIS A 10 -17.15 -7.94 -3.12
C HIS A 10 -16.21 -8.97 -2.51
N LEU A 11 -15.05 -8.52 -2.01
CA LEU A 11 -14.08 -9.41 -1.38
C LEU A 11 -14.62 -10.05 -0.10
N ASN A 12 -15.35 -9.30 0.73
CA ASN A 12 -16.04 -9.90 1.88
C ASN A 12 -17.12 -10.92 1.47
N GLY A 13 -17.85 -10.66 0.38
CA GLY A 13 -18.85 -11.60 -0.14
C GLY A 13 -18.27 -12.89 -0.72
N LEU A 14 -16.96 -12.93 -0.97
CA LEU A 14 -16.21 -14.12 -1.40
C LEU A 14 -15.48 -14.80 -0.24
N ASP A 15 -15.78 -14.46 1.01
CA ASP A 15 -15.07 -14.94 2.21
C ASP A 15 -13.58 -14.58 2.23
N HIS A 16 -13.19 -13.52 1.50
CA HIS A 16 -11.82 -12.99 1.44
C HIS A 16 -11.78 -11.50 1.82
N PRO A 17 -12.26 -11.10 3.02
CA PRO A 17 -12.30 -9.69 3.41
C PRO A 17 -10.91 -9.04 3.41
N ILE A 18 -10.87 -7.75 3.07
CA ILE A 18 -9.63 -6.96 3.10
C ILE A 18 -9.16 -6.78 4.55
N LEU A 19 -7.88 -7.02 4.79
CA LEU A 19 -7.24 -6.79 6.07
C LEU A 19 -7.31 -5.31 6.48
N GLY A 20 -7.53 -5.04 7.77
CA GLY A 20 -7.69 -3.68 8.29
C GLY A 20 -9.04 -3.04 7.98
N ASP A 21 -9.97 -3.74 7.32
CA ASP A 21 -11.33 -3.25 7.10
C ASP A 21 -12.18 -3.35 8.37
N SER A 22 -12.43 -2.22 9.04
CA SER A 22 -13.23 -2.16 10.26
C SER A 22 -14.75 -2.31 10.05
N LYS A 23 -15.26 -2.16 8.83
CA LYS A 23 -16.71 -2.16 8.53
C LYS A 23 -17.18 -3.46 7.89
N HIS A 24 -16.42 -3.97 6.94
CA HIS A 24 -16.77 -5.16 6.15
C HIS A 24 -15.75 -6.28 6.30
N GLY A 25 -14.77 -6.14 7.19
CA GLY A 25 -13.76 -7.18 7.43
C GLY A 25 -14.00 -7.96 8.71
N ASP A 26 -13.16 -8.97 8.94
CA ASP A 26 -13.18 -9.77 10.16
C ASP A 26 -12.41 -9.07 11.29
N CYS A 27 -13.11 -8.77 12.39
CA CYS A 27 -12.54 -8.06 13.52
C CYS A 27 -11.45 -8.85 14.26
N ARG A 28 -11.53 -10.18 14.29
CA ARG A 28 -10.56 -11.08 14.93
C ARG A 28 -9.28 -11.14 14.09
N VAL A 29 -9.43 -11.32 12.78
CA VAL A 29 -8.30 -11.30 11.84
C VAL A 29 -7.61 -9.95 11.88
N ASN A 30 -8.37 -8.84 11.83
CA ASN A 30 -7.80 -7.50 11.89
C ASN A 30 -7.06 -7.23 13.22
N ARG A 31 -7.55 -7.75 14.33
CA ARG A 31 -6.87 -7.63 15.63
C ARG A 31 -5.56 -8.40 15.63
N TYR A 32 -5.58 -9.64 15.16
CA TYR A 32 -4.38 -10.48 15.03
C TYR A 32 -3.32 -9.82 14.15
N TRP A 33 -3.69 -9.37 12.95
CA TRP A 33 -2.75 -8.72 12.03
C TRP A 33 -2.20 -7.39 12.56
N ARG A 34 -3.02 -6.62 13.29
CA ARG A 34 -2.53 -5.42 13.96
C ARG A 34 -1.50 -5.75 15.05
N ALA A 35 -1.76 -6.77 15.87
CA ALA A 35 -0.89 -7.16 16.97
C ALA A 35 0.43 -7.77 16.48
N GLU A 36 0.37 -8.73 15.55
CA GLU A 36 1.54 -9.51 15.12
C GLU A 36 2.36 -8.80 14.03
N HIS A 37 1.70 -8.04 13.14
CA HIS A 37 2.35 -7.46 11.96
C HIS A 37 2.43 -5.94 11.99
N GLY A 38 1.79 -5.29 12.98
CA GLY A 38 1.74 -3.83 13.07
C GLY A 38 0.82 -3.19 12.02
N MET A 39 -0.10 -3.95 11.42
CA MET A 39 -0.98 -3.45 10.36
C MET A 39 -2.00 -2.44 10.92
N ALA A 40 -1.71 -1.15 10.77
CA ALA A 40 -2.56 -0.07 11.28
C ALA A 40 -3.65 0.37 10.30
N HIS A 41 -3.45 0.16 9.00
CA HIS A 41 -4.26 0.74 7.93
C HIS A 41 -5.04 -0.32 7.14
N LEU A 42 -5.97 0.16 6.32
CA LEU A 42 -6.70 -0.68 5.37
C LEU A 42 -5.72 -1.26 4.34
N GLY A 43 -5.83 -2.57 4.09
CA GLY A 43 -5.09 -3.36 3.12
C GLY A 43 -5.43 -3.07 1.66
N LEU A 44 -5.86 -1.84 1.33
CA LEU A 44 -6.30 -1.45 0.00
C LEU A 44 -5.56 -0.17 -0.41
N HIS A 45 -4.87 -0.26 -1.54
CA HIS A 45 -4.07 0.83 -2.10
C HIS A 45 -4.39 0.99 -3.59
N CYS A 46 -4.47 2.24 -4.05
CA CYS A 46 -4.66 2.55 -5.46
C CYS A 46 -3.28 2.81 -6.07
N ALA A 47 -2.70 1.79 -6.70
CA ALA A 47 -1.33 1.86 -7.23
C ALA A 47 -1.22 2.70 -8.50
N GLN A 48 -2.25 2.70 -9.33
CA GLN A 48 -2.24 3.39 -10.62
C GLN A 48 -3.65 3.85 -11.00
N ILE A 49 -3.72 5.00 -11.64
CA ILE A 49 -4.92 5.54 -12.28
C ILE A 49 -4.53 5.91 -13.71
N SER A 50 -5.28 5.39 -14.68
CA SER A 50 -5.13 5.75 -16.09
C SER A 50 -6.43 6.37 -16.56
N LEU A 51 -6.37 7.62 -17.03
CA LEU A 51 -7.54 8.43 -17.41
C LEU A 51 -7.35 8.94 -18.84
N PRO A 52 -8.26 8.61 -19.78
CA PRO A 52 -8.25 9.24 -21.09
C PRO A 52 -8.67 10.71 -20.98
N LEU A 53 -8.02 11.56 -21.77
CA LEU A 53 -8.36 12.98 -21.95
C LEU A 53 -9.16 13.17 -23.24
N ASP A 54 -9.83 14.32 -23.35
CA ASP A 54 -10.70 14.65 -24.48
C ASP A 54 -9.94 14.84 -25.81
N ASP A 55 -8.63 15.12 -25.74
CA ASP A 55 -7.73 15.26 -26.88
C ASP A 55 -7.15 13.91 -27.37
N GLY A 56 -7.49 12.81 -26.70
CA GLY A 56 -7.00 11.47 -27.01
C GLY A 56 -5.70 11.10 -26.30
N GLU A 57 -5.11 12.00 -25.50
CA GLU A 57 -4.01 11.65 -24.61
C GLU A 57 -4.51 10.84 -23.41
N THR A 58 -3.61 10.14 -22.73
CA THR A 58 -3.94 9.39 -21.52
C THR A 58 -3.03 9.85 -20.39
N VAL A 59 -3.63 10.31 -19.30
CA VAL A 59 -2.90 10.61 -18.07
C VAL A 59 -2.76 9.32 -17.29
N ASP A 60 -1.51 8.90 -17.12
CA ASP A 60 -1.14 7.78 -16.26
C ASP A 60 -0.49 8.32 -14.97
N VAL A 61 -1.16 8.13 -13.85
CA VAL A 61 -0.67 8.52 -12.53
C VAL A 61 -0.40 7.26 -11.72
N ARG A 62 0.82 7.17 -11.22
CA ARG A 62 1.23 6.11 -10.29
C ARG A 62 1.35 6.65 -8.87
N CYS A 63 0.99 5.82 -7.92
CA CYS A 63 1.13 6.08 -6.50
C CYS A 63 1.82 4.87 -5.87
N PRO A 64 3.11 4.97 -5.54
CA PRO A 64 3.84 3.85 -4.94
C PRO A 64 3.18 3.37 -3.65
N VAL A 65 3.19 2.06 -3.41
CA VAL A 65 2.67 1.48 -2.17
C VAL A 65 3.39 2.09 -0.96
N ARG A 66 2.63 2.35 0.11
CA ARG A 66 3.19 2.88 1.36
C ARG A 66 4.22 1.92 1.93
N ALA A 67 5.31 2.49 2.44
CA ALA A 67 6.47 1.73 2.86
C ALA A 67 6.19 0.80 4.07
N ASP A 68 5.25 1.16 4.94
CA ASP A 68 4.79 0.32 6.07
C ASP A 68 4.05 -0.93 5.59
N MET A 69 3.23 -0.79 4.55
CA MET A 69 2.50 -1.89 3.91
C MET A 69 3.45 -2.83 3.18
N LEU A 70 4.40 -2.28 2.42
CA LEU A 70 5.45 -3.08 1.76
C LEU A 70 6.28 -3.91 2.76
N ALA A 71 6.66 -3.31 3.89
CA ALA A 71 7.42 -4.02 4.94
C ALA A 71 6.64 -5.20 5.55
N ILE A 72 5.30 -5.16 5.53
CA ILE A 72 4.47 -6.30 5.92
C ILE A 72 4.45 -7.34 4.79
N TRP A 73 4.21 -6.92 3.55
CA TRP A 73 4.09 -7.83 2.40
C TRP A 73 5.37 -8.58 2.07
N GLN A 74 6.54 -7.93 2.21
CA GLN A 74 7.85 -8.56 2.02
C GLN A 74 8.11 -9.75 2.97
N ARG A 75 7.44 -9.80 4.12
CA ARG A 75 7.58 -10.89 5.10
C ARG A 75 6.64 -12.07 4.80
N LEU A 76 5.73 -11.92 3.84
CA LEU A 76 4.76 -12.96 3.51
C LEU A 76 5.44 -14.04 2.65
N PRO A 77 5.09 -15.32 2.85
CA PRO A 77 5.77 -16.44 2.18
C PRO A 77 5.57 -16.43 0.66
N TRP A 78 4.63 -15.63 0.17
CA TRP A 78 4.26 -15.51 -1.23
C TRP A 78 4.75 -14.21 -1.90
N TRP A 79 5.61 -13.44 -1.22
CA TRP A 79 6.09 -12.14 -1.73
C TRP A 79 6.72 -12.25 -3.13
N GLU A 80 7.55 -13.27 -3.36
CA GLU A 80 8.21 -13.45 -4.66
C GLU A 80 7.20 -13.73 -5.78
N GLN A 81 6.22 -14.60 -5.54
CA GLN A 81 5.15 -14.88 -6.50
C GLN A 81 4.29 -13.63 -6.76
N ALA A 82 4.06 -12.80 -5.74
CA ALA A 82 3.34 -11.54 -5.92
C ALA A 82 4.14 -10.54 -6.79
N CYS A 83 5.47 -10.45 -6.60
CA CYS A 83 6.32 -9.63 -7.45
C CYS A 83 6.42 -10.14 -8.89
N GLU A 84 6.37 -11.45 -9.10
CA GLU A 84 6.31 -12.05 -10.44
C GLU A 84 5.00 -11.72 -11.14
N ALA A 85 3.87 -11.84 -10.43
CA ALA A 85 2.55 -11.52 -10.97
C ALA A 85 2.34 -10.01 -11.19
N LEU A 86 2.91 -9.20 -10.30
CA LEU A 86 2.78 -7.74 -10.29
C LEU A 86 4.17 -7.10 -10.09
N PRO A 87 4.96 -6.92 -11.17
CA PRO A 87 6.30 -6.34 -11.11
C PRO A 87 6.35 -4.95 -10.44
N ILE A 88 5.26 -4.19 -10.53
CA ILE A 88 5.10 -2.88 -9.88
C ILE A 88 5.36 -2.91 -8.37
N LEU A 89 5.09 -4.04 -7.69
CA LEU A 89 5.33 -4.17 -6.24
C LEU A 89 6.83 -4.10 -5.91
N ARG A 90 7.68 -4.61 -6.80
CA ARG A 90 9.14 -4.56 -6.65
C ARG A 90 9.68 -3.16 -6.95
N GLU A 91 9.13 -2.51 -7.96
CA GLU A 91 9.45 -1.11 -8.29
C GLU A 91 9.09 -0.17 -7.13
N ASP A 92 7.87 -0.32 -6.60
CA ASP A 92 7.39 0.45 -5.46
C ASP A 92 8.22 0.21 -4.19
N ALA A 93 8.71 -1.02 -3.98
CA ALA A 93 9.61 -1.34 -2.87
C ALA A 93 10.91 -0.55 -2.94
N VAL A 94 11.53 -0.51 -4.13
CA VAL A 94 12.77 0.25 -4.36
C VAL A 94 12.53 1.74 -4.19
N GLU A 95 11.42 2.28 -4.70
CA GLU A 95 11.12 3.69 -4.57
C GLU A 95 10.78 4.09 -3.13
N ALA A 96 10.09 3.23 -2.38
CA ALA A 96 9.82 3.43 -0.97
C ALA A 96 11.11 3.44 -0.12
N GLU A 97 12.07 2.57 -0.44
CA GLU A 97 13.40 2.54 0.20
C GLU A 97 14.20 3.81 -0.12
N ALA A 98 14.20 4.26 -1.39
CA ALA A 98 14.85 5.50 -1.79
C ALA A 98 14.26 6.73 -1.08
N ARG A 99 12.93 6.82 -0.97
CA ARG A 99 12.25 7.91 -0.24
C ARG A 99 12.57 7.90 1.27
N ARG A 100 12.70 6.71 1.88
CA ARG A 100 13.13 6.58 3.28
C ARG A 100 14.58 7.04 3.48
N ALA A 101 15.49 6.69 2.57
CA ALA A 101 16.88 7.14 2.61
C ALA A 101 16.98 8.67 2.50
N GLN A 102 16.24 9.27 1.56
CA GLN A 102 16.17 10.72 1.37
C GLN A 102 15.57 11.44 2.60
N ALA A 103 14.51 10.89 3.21
CA ALA A 103 13.91 11.44 4.42
C ALA A 103 14.89 11.40 5.62
N ALA A 104 15.59 10.28 5.82
CA ALA A 104 16.60 10.14 6.89
C ALA A 104 17.77 11.11 6.73
N GLU A 105 18.20 11.39 5.50
CA GLU A 105 19.25 12.38 5.21
C GLU A 105 18.79 13.81 5.53
N SER A 106 17.52 14.13 5.28
CA SER A 106 16.95 15.46 5.62
C SER A 106 16.77 15.71 7.12
N GLU A 107 16.55 14.66 7.92
CA GLU A 107 16.43 14.78 9.39
C GLU A 107 17.81 14.90 10.09
N GLY A 108 18.88 14.41 9.47
CA GLY A 108 20.25 14.52 9.99
C GLY A 108 20.89 15.91 9.88
N GLY A 109 20.28 16.85 9.15
CA GLY A 109 20.82 18.19 8.88
C GLY A 109 20.46 19.28 9.90
N SER A 110 19.65 18.99 10.93
CA SER A 110 19.08 20.02 11.82
C SER A 110 19.67 20.09 13.24
N LEU A 111 20.76 19.39 13.55
CA LEU A 111 21.40 19.43 14.88
C LEU A 111 22.70 20.28 14.93
N GLY A 112 22.79 21.31 14.10
CA GLY A 112 23.87 22.29 14.16
C GLY A 112 23.33 23.72 14.14
N THR A 113 23.58 24.46 15.23
CA THR A 113 23.36 25.91 15.43
C THR A 113 22.09 26.29 16.21
N ALA A 114 22.22 26.30 17.53
CA ALA A 114 21.63 27.34 18.37
C ALA A 114 22.46 27.47 19.66
N VAL A 115 23.37 28.46 19.62
CA VAL A 115 23.95 29.31 20.68
C VAL A 115 24.38 28.66 22.00
#